data_AF-A0A1V9ZVA9-F1
#
_entry.id   AF-A0A1V9ZVA9-F1
#
_cell.length_a   1.000
_cell.length_b   1.000
_cell.length_c   1.000
_cell.angle_alpha   90.00
_cell.angle_beta   90.00
_cell.angle_gamma   90.00
#
_symmetry.space_group_name_H-M   'P 1'
#
loop_
_entity.id
_entity.type
_entity.pdbx_description
1 polymer ?
#
loop_
_entity_poly.entity_id
_entity_poly.type
_entity_poly.pdbx_seq_one_letter_code
_entity_poly.pdbx_strand_id
1 'polypeptide(L)'
;MYRLLFSASFVGCFKHSELLNLRWGGVTLKDVNGIQCVSIRLRWHKKAHVGEESQIYNIPDEKCYTYLKVRGFYTDYLEEIKKWPPRCDSCHFVFPNARCHSNGLLVLDWNRGVDQRQVLNALKITVEETPGLPLGITLHSTRRGGSYYRVFESLDRKFTFRN
;
A
#
# COMPACT_ATOMS: atom_id res chain seq x y z
N MET A 1 9.64 0.10 -2.19
CA MET A 1 8.30 0.04 -2.84
C MET A 1 7.51 -1.24 -2.49
N TYR A 2 7.86 -2.43 -3.01
CA TYR A 2 7.02 -3.63 -2.86
C TYR A 2 6.79 -4.09 -1.40
N ARG A 3 7.80 -3.94 -0.51
CA ARG A 3 7.64 -4.23 0.92
C ARG A 3 6.50 -3.42 1.56
N LEU A 4 6.44 -2.12 1.27
CA LEU A 4 5.36 -1.25 1.71
C LEU A 4 4.03 -1.70 1.09
N LEU A 5 3.99 -1.92 -0.23
CA LEU A 5 2.77 -2.31 -0.94
C LEU A 5 2.16 -3.59 -0.35
N PHE A 6 2.95 -4.66 -0.23
CA PHE A 6 2.45 -5.94 0.28
C PHE A 6 2.07 -5.88 1.75
N SER A 7 2.84 -5.18 2.57
CA SER A 7 2.53 -5.05 4.00
C SER A 7 1.27 -4.21 4.23
N ALA A 8 1.10 -3.10 3.52
CA ALA A 8 -0.10 -2.28 3.59
C ALA A 8 -1.33 -3.01 3.00
N SER A 9 -1.16 -3.76 1.90
CA SER A 9 -2.23 -4.61 1.34
C SER A 9 -2.69 -5.67 2.34
N PHE A 10 -1.74 -6.29 3.02
CA PHE A 10 -2.00 -7.36 3.97
C PHE A 10 -2.68 -6.78 5.22
N VAL A 11 -2.03 -5.88 5.95
CA VAL A 11 -2.59 -5.25 7.15
C VAL A 11 -3.92 -4.56 6.84
N GLY A 12 -3.96 -3.85 5.71
CA GLY A 12 -5.12 -3.09 5.30
C GLY A 12 -6.22 -3.92 4.62
N CYS A 13 -6.04 -5.22 4.37
CA CYS A 13 -7.04 -6.01 3.64
C CYS A 13 -7.55 -5.33 2.34
N PHE A 14 -6.74 -4.46 1.73
CA PHE A 14 -7.17 -3.61 0.63
C PHE A 14 -7.16 -4.40 -0.67
N LYS A 15 -8.01 -4.02 -1.63
CA LYS A 15 -7.81 -4.52 -2.98
C LYS A 15 -6.53 -3.90 -3.52
N HIS A 16 -5.71 -4.70 -4.16
CA HIS A 16 -4.45 -4.21 -4.73
C HIS A 16 -4.70 -3.06 -5.70
N SER A 17 -5.74 -3.14 -6.53
CA SER A 17 -6.13 -2.04 -7.42
C SER A 17 -6.41 -0.71 -6.69
N GLU A 18 -6.84 -0.73 -5.43
CA GLU A 18 -7.07 0.50 -4.65
C GLU A 18 -5.73 1.12 -4.23
N LEU A 19 -4.80 0.30 -3.73
CA LEU A 19 -3.44 0.74 -3.39
C LEU A 19 -2.63 1.16 -4.61
N LEU A 20 -2.74 0.44 -5.73
CA LEU A 20 -2.06 0.82 -6.98
C LEU A 20 -2.58 2.14 -7.55
N ASN A 21 -3.80 2.54 -7.17
CA ASN A 21 -4.37 3.84 -7.54
C ASN A 21 -4.15 4.93 -6.48
N LEU A 22 -3.40 4.64 -5.42
CA LEU A 22 -3.14 5.58 -4.33
C LEU A 22 -2.25 6.72 -4.80
N ARG A 23 -2.66 7.94 -4.45
CA ARG A 23 -1.91 9.17 -4.71
C ARG A 23 -1.28 9.69 -3.42
N TRP A 24 -0.20 10.47 -3.52
CA TRP A 24 0.50 11.00 -2.34
C TRP A 24 -0.41 11.87 -1.45
N GLY A 25 -1.37 12.60 -2.03
CA GLY A 25 -2.37 13.35 -1.27
C GLY A 25 -3.32 12.48 -0.44
N GLY A 26 -3.34 11.17 -0.70
CA GLY A 26 -4.12 10.18 0.05
C GLY A 26 -3.33 9.47 1.16
N VAL A 27 -2.07 9.82 1.41
CA VAL A 27 -1.25 9.16 2.44
C VAL A 27 -0.59 10.18 3.36
N THR A 28 -0.74 9.99 4.67
CA THR A 28 -0.15 10.89 5.67
C THR A 28 0.34 10.10 6.88
N LEU A 29 1.44 10.52 7.50
CA LEU A 29 1.78 10.08 8.85
C LEU A 29 0.94 10.86 9.87
N LYS A 30 0.37 10.16 10.85
CA LYS A 30 -0.41 10.78 11.93
C LYS A 30 -0.08 10.17 13.29
N ASP A 31 -0.34 10.93 14.34
CA ASP A 31 -0.54 10.41 15.69
C ASP A 31 -2.05 10.34 15.95
N VAL A 32 -2.55 9.17 16.35
CA VAL A 32 -3.93 8.93 16.74
C VAL A 32 -3.90 8.39 18.17
N ASN A 33 -4.23 9.23 19.15
CA ASN A 33 -4.27 8.86 20.56
C ASN A 33 -2.94 8.26 21.08
N GLY A 34 -1.80 8.82 20.67
CA GLY A 34 -0.46 8.34 21.03
C GLY A 34 0.02 7.15 20.19
N ILE A 35 -0.81 6.66 19.25
CA ILE A 35 -0.44 5.62 18.30
C ILE A 35 -0.01 6.27 16.99
N GLN A 36 1.23 6.00 16.63
CA GLN A 36 1.83 6.48 15.40
C GLN A 36 1.31 5.64 14.24
N CYS A 37 0.70 6.28 13.23
CA CYS A 37 -0.01 5.60 12.15
C CYS A 37 0.42 6.08 10.76
N VAL A 38 0.31 5.21 9.76
CA VAL A 38 0.20 5.57 8.34
C VAL A 38 -1.28 5.64 8.00
N SER A 39 -1.80 6.85 7.80
CA SER A 39 -3.18 7.06 7.38
C SER A 39 -3.28 6.99 5.86
N ILE A 40 -4.16 6.12 5.37
CA ILE A 40 -4.43 5.93 3.94
C ILE A 40 -5.88 6.27 3.66
N ARG A 41 -6.11 7.19 2.73
CA ARG A 41 -7.42 7.58 2.23
C ARG A 41 -7.72 6.82 0.95
N LEU A 42 -8.74 5.96 0.99
CA LEU A 42 -9.22 5.23 -0.19
C LEU A 42 -10.67 5.59 -0.48
N ARG A 43 -11.11 5.32 -1.70
CA ARG A 43 -12.51 5.52 -2.12
C ARG A 43 -13.42 4.56 -1.38
N TRP A 44 -14.58 5.03 -0.94
CA TRP A 44 -15.58 4.17 -0.34
C TRP A 44 -16.15 3.15 -1.34
N HIS A 45 -16.35 3.56 -2.60
CA HIS A 45 -16.86 2.69 -3.66
C HIS A 45 -16.19 2.93 -5.02
N LYS A 46 -16.36 1.98 -5.95
CA LYS A 46 -15.69 1.98 -7.27
C LYS A 46 -15.91 3.26 -8.10
N LYS A 47 -17.03 3.97 -7.90
CA LYS A 47 -17.39 5.21 -8.61
C LYS A 47 -17.07 6.50 -7.86
N ALA A 48 -16.51 6.41 -6.65
CA ALA A 48 -16.34 7.58 -5.77
C ALA A 48 -15.11 8.37 -6.20
N HIS A 49 -15.08 9.63 -5.83
CA HIS A 49 -13.89 10.47 -5.95
C HIS A 49 -13.10 10.42 -4.64
N VAL A 50 -11.76 10.36 -4.72
CA VAL A 50 -10.89 10.41 -3.54
C VAL A 50 -10.88 11.87 -3.05
N GLY A 51 -11.74 12.19 -2.09
CA GLY A 51 -11.89 13.54 -1.54
C GLY A 51 -13.17 13.69 -0.73
N GLU A 52 -14.31 13.57 -1.41
CA GLU A 52 -15.64 13.77 -0.82
C GLU A 52 -16.28 12.46 -0.33
N GLU A 53 -15.99 11.33 -0.99
CA GLU A 53 -16.58 10.01 -0.68
C GLU A 53 -15.49 8.97 -0.38
N SER A 54 -14.62 9.31 0.58
CA SER A 54 -13.44 8.50 0.92
C SER A 54 -13.46 8.05 2.37
N GLN A 55 -12.97 6.83 2.61
CA GLN A 55 -12.73 6.30 3.95
C GLN A 55 -11.24 6.44 4.28
N ILE A 56 -10.96 6.88 5.51
CA ILE A 56 -9.60 6.96 6.03
C ILE A 56 -9.34 5.75 6.91
N TYR A 57 -8.25 5.06 6.61
CA TYR A 57 -7.77 3.90 7.33
C TYR A 57 -6.47 4.26 8.02
N ASN A 58 -6.41 4.11 9.35
CA ASN A 58 -5.20 4.35 10.12
C ASN A 58 -4.51 3.02 10.37
N ILE A 59 -3.37 2.79 9.71
CA ILE A 59 -2.55 1.61 9.95
C ILE A 59 -1.54 1.94 11.05
N PRO A 60 -1.63 1.32 12.24
CA PRO A 60 -0.73 1.60 13.35
C PRO A 60 0.68 1.07 13.09
N ASP A 61 1.64 1.62 13.82
CA ASP A 61 3.05 1.30 13.71
C ASP A 61 3.41 -0.12 14.19
N GLU A 62 4.71 -0.37 14.14
CA GLU A 62 5.34 -1.62 14.53
C GLU A 62 5.11 -2.00 15.99
N LYS A 63 4.73 -1.06 16.88
CA LYS A 63 4.45 -1.40 18.28
C LYS A 63 3.17 -2.23 18.38
N CYS A 64 2.21 -1.99 17.49
CA CYS A 64 0.99 -2.77 17.40
C CYS A 64 1.17 -4.04 16.57
N TYR A 65 1.97 -4.00 15.50
CA TYR A 65 2.20 -5.13 14.60
C TYR A 65 3.69 -5.27 14.23
N THR A 66 4.45 -5.89 15.13
CA THR A 66 5.93 -5.95 15.11
C THR A 66 6.55 -6.51 13.83
N TYR A 67 5.85 -7.42 13.14
CA TYR A 67 6.40 -8.10 11.96
C TYR A 67 6.04 -7.43 10.62
N LEU A 68 5.00 -6.60 10.56
CA LEU A 68 4.47 -6.09 9.29
C LEU A 68 5.03 -4.71 8.91
N LYS A 69 5.65 -4.00 9.85
CA LYS A 69 6.50 -2.81 9.65
C LYS A 69 6.04 -1.78 8.62
N VAL A 70 4.73 -1.55 8.51
CA VAL A 70 4.15 -0.69 7.47
C VAL A 70 4.69 0.74 7.56
N ARG A 71 4.84 1.28 8.78
CA ARG A 71 5.33 2.64 9.00
C ARG A 71 6.83 2.75 8.71
N GLY A 72 7.62 1.78 9.14
CA GLY A 72 9.03 1.67 8.82
C GLY A 72 9.25 1.61 7.32
N PHE A 73 8.57 0.69 6.63
CA PHE A 73 8.64 0.57 5.18
C PHE A 73 8.15 1.83 4.44
N TYR A 74 7.16 2.55 4.98
CA TYR A 74 6.72 3.81 4.42
C TYR A 74 7.78 4.90 4.57
N THR A 75 8.41 4.99 5.73
CA THR A 75 9.50 5.96 6.01
C THR A 75 10.71 5.69 5.13
N ASP A 76 11.18 4.44 5.06
CA ASP A 76 12.28 4.02 4.19
C ASP A 76 11.98 4.34 2.73
N TYR A 77 10.72 4.11 2.31
CA TYR A 77 10.29 4.40 0.96
C TYR A 77 10.29 5.91 0.68
N LEU A 78 9.80 6.74 1.59
CA LEU A 78 9.85 8.20 1.44
C LEU A 78 11.28 8.71 1.29
N GLU A 79 12.23 8.21 2.10
CA GLU A 79 13.64 8.60 2.00
C GLU A 79 14.26 8.20 0.66
N GLU A 80 13.87 7.05 0.11
CA GLU A 80 14.33 6.64 -1.22
C GLU A 80 13.74 7.53 -2.30
N ILE A 81 12.43 7.81 -2.25
CA ILE A 81 11.72 8.62 -3.26
C ILE A 81 12.24 10.06 -3.30
N LYS A 82 12.66 10.63 -2.16
CA LYS A 82 13.27 11.97 -2.10
C LYS A 82 14.53 12.10 -2.97
N LYS A 83 15.20 11.00 -3.30
CA LYS A 83 16.40 10.99 -4.17
C LYS A 83 16.05 11.08 -5.65
N TRP A 84 14.79 10.85 -6.02
CA TRP A 84 14.36 10.82 -7.42
C TRP A 84 13.70 12.14 -7.82
N PRO A 85 14.20 12.84 -8.86
CA PRO A 85 13.51 13.97 -9.47
C PRO A 85 12.42 13.50 -10.47
N PRO A 86 11.38 14.32 -10.73
CA PRO A 86 11.00 15.54 -10.02
C PRO A 86 10.39 15.25 -8.62
N ARG A 87 10.30 16.29 -7.77
CA ARG A 87 9.61 16.16 -6.48
C ARG A 87 8.15 15.74 -6.71
N CYS A 88 7.72 14.69 -6.02
CA CYS A 88 6.34 14.22 -6.05
C CYS A 88 5.40 15.27 -5.44
N ASP A 89 4.33 15.59 -6.17
CA ASP A 89 3.19 16.34 -5.64
C ASP A 89 2.08 15.39 -5.13
N SER A 90 0.98 15.98 -4.62
CA SER A 90 -0.15 15.24 -4.07
C SER A 90 -0.95 14.43 -5.10
N CYS A 91 -0.87 14.75 -6.40
CA CYS A 91 -1.63 14.09 -7.45
C CYS A 91 -0.87 12.90 -8.07
N HIS A 92 0.44 12.81 -7.91
CA HIS A 92 1.25 11.68 -8.36
C HIS A 92 0.93 10.37 -7.63
N PHE A 93 1.19 9.24 -8.30
CA PHE A 93 1.01 7.91 -7.72
C PHE A 93 2.07 7.62 -6.65
N VAL A 94 1.65 7.00 -5.54
CA VAL A 94 2.55 6.51 -4.48
C VAL A 94 3.41 5.36 -5.00
N PHE A 95 2.84 4.50 -5.84
CA PHE A 95 3.54 3.38 -6.47
C PHE A 95 3.63 3.67 -7.98
N PRO A 96 4.66 4.41 -8.44
CA PRO A 96 4.80 4.81 -9.83
C PRO A 96 5.15 3.62 -10.72
N ASN A 97 4.87 3.75 -12.01
CA ASN A 97 5.34 2.81 -13.00
C ASN A 97 6.86 2.99 -13.18
N ALA A 98 7.59 1.89 -13.26
CA ALA A 98 9.02 1.90 -13.50
C ALA A 98 9.31 1.26 -14.85
N ARG A 99 10.12 1.93 -15.68
CA ARG A 99 10.55 1.42 -16.98
C ARG A 99 12.06 1.37 -17.03
N CYS A 100 12.59 0.20 -17.36
CA CYS A 100 14.01 0.04 -17.63
C CYS A 100 14.22 0.28 -19.13
N HIS A 101 15.05 1.26 -19.47
CA HIS A 101 15.47 1.50 -20.84
C HIS A 101 16.57 0.51 -21.25
N SER A 102 16.77 0.33 -22.55
CA SER A 102 17.79 -0.57 -23.11
C SER A 102 19.23 -0.31 -22.62
N ASN A 103 19.50 0.90 -22.13
CA ASN A 103 20.78 1.30 -21.53
C ASN A 103 20.88 0.99 -20.03
N GLY A 104 19.92 0.26 -19.45
CA GLY A 104 19.86 -0.06 -18.02
C GLY A 104 19.35 1.07 -17.13
N LEU A 105 19.02 2.24 -17.70
CA LEU A 105 18.49 3.35 -16.92
C LEU A 105 17.05 3.06 -16.48
N LEU A 106 16.82 3.08 -15.18
CA LEU A 106 15.49 3.01 -14.59
C LEU A 106 14.87 4.41 -14.57
N VAL A 107 13.71 4.56 -15.21
CA VAL A 107 12.93 5.80 -15.21
C VAL A 107 11.60 5.55 -14.52
N LEU A 108 11.26 6.42 -13.57
CA LEU A 108 9.99 6.40 -12.85
C LEU A 108 9.00 7.36 -13.52
N ASP A 109 7.81 6.85 -13.81
CA ASP A 109 6.67 7.60 -14.34
C ASP A 109 5.66 7.80 -13.21
N TRP A 110 5.74 8.95 -12.56
CA TRP A 110 4.89 9.34 -11.43
C TRP A 110 3.42 9.57 -11.82
N ASN A 111 3.17 9.78 -13.10
CA ASN A 111 1.85 10.03 -13.66
C ASN A 111 1.11 8.73 -14.01
N ARG A 112 1.76 7.58 -13.86
CA ARG A 112 1.19 6.27 -14.09
C ARG A 112 1.46 5.34 -12.91
N GLY A 113 0.46 4.63 -12.42
CA GLY A 113 0.65 3.62 -11.38
C GLY A 113 1.42 2.41 -11.92
N VAL A 114 2.12 1.70 -11.04
CA VAL A 114 2.73 0.42 -11.38
C VAL A 114 1.67 -0.57 -11.86
N ASP A 115 1.98 -1.31 -12.92
CA ASP A 115 1.04 -2.28 -13.48
C ASP A 115 0.85 -3.48 -12.54
N GLN A 116 -0.39 -3.94 -12.43
CA GLN A 116 -0.71 -5.12 -11.62
C GLN A 116 0.09 -6.36 -12.04
N ARG A 117 0.43 -6.49 -13.33
CA ARG A 117 1.28 -7.58 -13.84
C ARG A 117 2.70 -7.52 -13.27
N GLN A 118 3.28 -6.33 -13.15
CA GLN A 118 4.61 -6.16 -12.55
C GLN A 118 4.59 -6.55 -11.07
N VAL A 119 3.54 -6.15 -10.36
CA VAL A 119 3.33 -6.51 -8.94
C VAL A 119 3.15 -8.02 -8.77
N LEU A 120 2.39 -8.66 -9.66
CA LEU A 120 2.20 -10.12 -9.65
C LEU A 120 3.51 -10.87 -9.87
N ASN A 121 4.33 -10.41 -10.83
CA ASN A 121 5.64 -11.00 -11.08
C ASN A 121 6.58 -10.82 -9.88
N ALA A 122 6.61 -9.63 -9.28
CA ALA A 122 7.40 -9.38 -8.07
C ALA A 122 6.96 -10.28 -6.90
N LEU A 123 5.65 -10.48 -6.72
CA LEU A 123 5.12 -11.40 -5.71
C LEU A 123 5.55 -12.84 -5.99
N LYS A 124 5.41 -13.29 -7.24
CA LYS A 124 5.80 -14.66 -7.65
C LYS A 124 7.28 -14.93 -7.33
N ILE A 125 8.16 -14.04 -7.77
CA ILE A 125 9.61 -14.14 -7.51
C ILE A 125 9.87 -14.19 -6.00
N THR A 126 9.27 -13.28 -5.23
CA THR A 126 9.46 -13.24 -3.77
C THR A 126 9.04 -14.55 -3.09
N VAL A 127 7.93 -15.15 -3.54
CA VAL A 127 7.43 -16.42 -2.97
C VAL A 127 8.32 -17.59 -3.35
N GLU A 128 8.79 -17.64 -4.61
CA GLU A 128 9.72 -18.68 -5.08
C GLU A 128 11.09 -18.60 -4.40
N GLU A 129 11.56 -17.40 -4.08
CA GLU A 129 12.85 -17.15 -3.40
C GLU A 129 12.79 -17.27 -1.87
N THR A 130 11.61 -17.46 -1.27
CA THR A 130 11.46 -17.56 0.19
C THR A 130 11.13 -18.99 0.62
N PRO A 131 12.11 -19.75 1.16
CA PRO A 131 11.87 -21.09 1.65
C PRO A 131 10.79 -21.11 2.74
N GLY A 132 9.85 -22.04 2.64
CA GLY A 132 8.78 -22.23 3.63
C GLY A 132 7.49 -21.45 3.38
N LEU A 133 7.43 -20.59 2.35
CA LEU A 133 6.16 -20.03 1.91
C LEU A 133 5.39 -21.02 1.02
N PRO A 134 4.05 -21.14 1.18
CA PRO A 134 3.23 -21.93 0.27
C PRO A 134 3.33 -21.43 -1.18
N LEU A 135 3.48 -22.35 -2.12
CA LEU A 135 3.33 -22.05 -3.54
C LEU A 135 1.89 -21.60 -3.83
N GLY A 136 1.71 -20.67 -4.76
CA GLY A 136 0.39 -20.19 -5.18
C GLY A 136 -0.19 -19.04 -4.34
N ILE A 137 0.62 -18.34 -3.53
CA ILE A 137 0.21 -17.07 -2.92
C ILE A 137 -0.14 -16.06 -4.03
N THR A 138 -1.33 -15.48 -3.94
CA THR A 138 -1.86 -14.48 -4.87
C THR A 138 -2.10 -13.14 -4.17
N LEU A 139 -2.32 -12.09 -4.95
CA LEU A 139 -2.78 -10.81 -4.44
C LEU A 139 -4.14 -10.91 -3.71
N HIS A 140 -4.96 -11.92 -3.99
CA HIS A 140 -6.20 -12.14 -3.25
C HIS A 140 -5.95 -12.84 -1.91
N SER A 141 -5.02 -13.79 -1.86
CA SER A 141 -4.71 -14.51 -0.62
C SER A 141 -4.04 -13.61 0.42
N THR A 142 -3.19 -12.68 0.01
CA THR A 142 -2.62 -11.65 0.91
C THR A 142 -3.71 -10.81 1.57
N ARG A 143 -4.73 -10.41 0.80
CA ARG A 143 -5.89 -9.69 1.33
C ARG A 143 -6.70 -10.51 2.35
N ARG A 144 -6.90 -11.80 2.06
CA ARG A 144 -7.64 -12.71 2.95
C ARG A 144 -6.87 -12.97 4.25
N GLY A 145 -5.56 -13.20 4.17
CA GLY A 145 -4.70 -13.37 5.35
C GLY A 145 -4.69 -12.15 6.27
N GLY A 146 -4.73 -10.95 5.68
CA GLY A 146 -4.89 -9.70 6.41
C GLY A 146 -6.09 -9.62 7.34
N SER A 147 -7.22 -10.19 6.92
CA SER A 147 -8.50 -10.04 7.64
C SER A 147 -8.48 -10.61 9.05
N TYR A 148 -7.55 -11.52 9.35
CA TYR A 148 -7.33 -12.06 10.69
C TYR A 148 -6.79 -11.03 11.69
N TYR A 149 -6.10 -10.00 11.22
CA TYR A 149 -5.45 -9.00 12.09
C TYR A 149 -6.39 -7.85 12.50
N ARG A 150 -7.58 -7.72 11.87
CA ARG A 150 -8.64 -6.73 12.18
C ARG A 150 -8.11 -5.31 12.48
N VAL A 151 -7.18 -4.82 11.67
CA VAL A 151 -6.35 -3.64 11.98
C VAL A 151 -7.07 -2.29 11.77
N PHE A 152 -8.41 -2.26 11.83
CA PHE A 152 -9.18 -1.08 11.44
C PHE A 152 -10.09 -0.55 12.52
N GLU A 153 -9.71 0.61 13.05
CA GLU A 153 -10.66 1.56 13.60
C GLU A 153 -10.97 2.62 12.52
N SER A 154 -12.09 2.44 11.82
CA SER A 154 -12.73 3.57 11.14
C SER A 154 -13.69 4.22 12.13
N LEU A 155 -13.50 5.51 12.39
CA LEU A 155 -14.44 6.30 13.21
C LEU A 155 -15.85 6.32 12.59
N ASP A 156 -15.95 6.20 11.26
CA ASP A 156 -17.21 6.10 10.50
C ASP A 156 -17.79 4.68 10.47
N ARG A 157 -17.80 4.01 11.63
CA ARG A 157 -18.26 2.62 11.86
C ARG A 157 -19.52 2.24 11.06
N LYS A 158 -19.37 1.68 9.87
CA LYS A 158 -20.38 0.83 9.20
C LYS A 158 -19.73 -0.28 8.38
N PHE A 159 -18.95 -1.14 9.02
CA PHE A 159 -18.77 -2.49 8.51
C PHE A 159 -19.81 -3.39 9.17
N THR A 160 -21.00 -3.49 8.57
CA THR A 160 -21.88 -4.63 8.82
C THR A 160 -21.21 -5.85 8.19
N PHE A 161 -20.48 -6.61 9.02
CA PHE A 161 -20.24 -8.00 8.68
C PHE A 161 -21.63 -8.65 8.64
N ARG A 162 -22.08 -9.07 7.45
CA ARG A 162 -23.21 -9.99 7.38
C ARG A 162 -22.79 -11.25 8.11
N ASN A 163 -23.44 -11.52 9.24
CA ASN A 163 -23.45 -12.83 9.88
C ASN A 163 -23.99 -13.87 8.90
#